data_AF-A0A7C7A412-F1
#
_entry.id   AF-A0A7C7A412-F1
#
_cell.length_a   1.000
_cell.length_b   1.000
_cell.length_c   1.000
_cell.angle_alpha   90.00
_cell.angle_beta   90.00
_cell.angle_gamma   90.00
#
_symmetry.space_group_name_H-M   'P 1'
#
loop_
_entity.id
_entity.type
_entity.pdbx_description
1 polymer ?
#
loop_
_entity_poly.entity_id
_entity_poly.type
_entity_poly.pdbx_seq_one_letter_code
_entity_poly.pdbx_strand_id
1 'polypeptide(L)'
;MKLKDMILTSLLIAIGLVLHYVVPPIVGGMKPDFLLAMLFVALYVDHSPKNALVAGILAGIFSALTTGFPGGQIANMCDKFVTAFVVMTMIKVFSNFNSNLSVLITAFVGTVISGVVFLQTALLVVGNLPVAFPVLFTTVVIPAALINTIATFICYKVVFSTRNMVTRNV
;
A
#
# COMPACT_ATOMS: atom_id res chain seq x y z
N MET A 1 -10.99 -0.94 -16.55
CA MET A 1 -11.69 -1.08 -15.27
C MET A 1 -13.18 -1.18 -15.53
N LYS A 2 -13.87 -2.14 -14.92
CA LYS A 2 -15.33 -2.18 -14.92
C LYS A 2 -15.84 -1.28 -13.79
N LEU A 3 -17.05 -0.72 -13.92
CA LEU A 3 -17.63 0.18 -12.92
C LEU A 3 -17.62 -0.41 -11.50
N LYS A 4 -18.01 -1.69 -11.37
CA LYS A 4 -18.01 -2.40 -10.08
C LYS A 4 -16.64 -2.47 -9.42
N ASP A 5 -15.58 -2.66 -10.21
CA ASP A 5 -14.22 -2.78 -9.70
C ASP A 5 -13.66 -1.40 -9.35
N MET A 6 -14.04 -0.35 -10.09
CA MET A 6 -13.75 1.04 -9.73
C MET A 6 -14.37 1.43 -8.38
N ILE A 7 -15.64 1.07 -8.16
CA ILE A 7 -16.34 1.34 -6.89
C ILE A 7 -15.67 0.60 -5.74
N LEU A 8 -15.26 -0.65 -5.96
CA LEU A 8 -14.58 -1.41 -4.91
C LEU A 8 -13.19 -0.83 -4.60
N THR A 9 -12.43 -0.43 -5.62
CA THR A 9 -11.16 0.29 -5.43
C THR A 9 -11.37 1.57 -4.62
N SER A 10 -12.33 2.42 -5.00
CA SER A 10 -12.54 3.70 -4.30
C SER A 10 -12.94 3.49 -2.84
N LEU A 11 -13.79 2.50 -2.56
CA LEU A 11 -14.16 2.12 -1.20
C LEU A 11 -12.94 1.65 -0.39
N LEU A 12 -12.10 0.79 -0.95
CA LEU A 12 -10.89 0.29 -0.28
C LEU A 12 -9.91 1.42 0.03
N ILE A 13 -9.68 2.33 -0.91
CA ILE A 13 -8.81 3.49 -0.70
C ILE A 13 -9.39 4.42 0.38
N ALA A 14 -10.70 4.64 0.40
CA ALA A 14 -11.35 5.43 1.45
C ALA A 14 -11.22 4.78 2.84
N ILE A 15 -11.42 3.46 2.94
CA ILE A 15 -11.20 2.71 4.19
C ILE A 15 -9.73 2.86 4.63
N GLY A 16 -8.79 2.73 3.69
CA GLY A 16 -7.37 2.90 3.94
C GLY A 16 -7.04 4.27 4.52
N LEU A 17 -7.64 5.34 3.98
CA LEU A 17 -7.48 6.71 4.48
C LEU A 17 -7.98 6.83 5.93
N VAL A 18 -9.17 6.32 6.23
CA VAL A 18 -9.73 6.38 7.59
C VAL A 18 -8.83 5.64 8.58
N LEU A 19 -8.38 4.43 8.23
CA LEU A 19 -7.46 3.66 9.07
C LEU A 19 -6.12 4.40 9.28
N HIS A 20 -5.55 4.97 8.21
CA HIS A 20 -4.30 5.72 8.29
C HIS A 20 -4.44 7.00 9.12
N TYR A 21 -5.62 7.62 9.11
CA TYR A 21 -5.89 8.82 9.92
C TYR A 21 -5.94 8.50 11.43
N VAL A 22 -6.59 7.40 11.81
CA VAL A 22 -6.79 6.99 13.22
C VAL A 22 -5.50 6.45 13.85
N VAL A 23 -4.60 5.87 13.05
CA VAL A 23 -3.39 5.23 13.57
C VAL A 23 -2.37 6.28 14.04
N PRO A 24 -1.87 6.16 15.29
CA PRO A 24 -0.92 7.12 15.84
C PRO A 24 0.47 7.01 15.16
N PRO A 25 1.22 8.12 15.07
CA PRO A 25 2.61 8.09 14.65
C PRO A 25 3.49 7.28 15.62
N ILE A 26 4.52 6.63 15.09
CA ILE A 26 5.52 5.91 15.87
C ILE A 26 6.84 6.71 15.90
N VAL A 27 7.85 6.30 15.13
CA VAL A 27 9.19 6.91 15.14
C VAL A 27 9.27 7.99 14.05
N GLY A 28 9.76 9.19 14.40
CA GLY A 28 10.03 10.26 13.45
C GLY A 28 8.79 10.82 12.73
N GLY A 29 7.58 10.57 13.25
CA GLY A 29 6.32 10.95 12.60
C GLY A 29 5.83 9.95 11.55
N MET A 30 6.51 8.80 11.37
CA MET A 30 6.08 7.73 10.47
C MET A 30 4.97 6.89 11.11
N LYS A 31 3.91 6.62 10.36
CA LYS A 31 2.76 5.80 10.76
C LYS A 31 2.79 4.43 10.06
N PRO A 32 2.35 3.35 10.72
CA PRO A 32 2.01 2.11 10.04
C PRO A 32 0.98 2.37 8.94
N ASP A 33 1.31 2.01 7.71
CA ASP A 33 0.54 2.42 6.56
C ASP A 33 -0.51 1.39 6.16
N PHE A 34 -1.68 1.43 6.80
CA PHE A 34 -2.83 0.59 6.46
C PHE A 34 -3.49 0.98 5.13
N LEU A 35 -3.27 2.22 4.65
CA LEU A 35 -3.69 2.64 3.32
C LEU A 35 -2.92 1.84 2.24
N LEU A 36 -1.66 1.51 2.50
CA LEU A 36 -0.88 0.63 1.63
C LEU A 36 -1.46 -0.78 1.54
N ALA A 37 -1.91 -1.36 2.66
CA ALA A 37 -2.57 -2.66 2.66
C ALA A 37 -3.85 -2.65 1.80
N MET A 38 -4.67 -1.60 1.91
CA MET A 38 -5.87 -1.44 1.09
C MET A 38 -5.56 -1.20 -0.38
N LEU A 39 -4.49 -0.45 -0.69
CA LEU A 39 -4.00 -0.28 -2.06
C LEU A 39 -3.65 -1.64 -2.68
N PHE A 40 -2.95 -2.51 -1.95
CA PHE A 40 -2.60 -3.85 -2.47
C PHE A 40 -3.85 -4.68 -2.75
N VAL A 41 -4.82 -4.69 -1.83
CA VAL A 41 -6.09 -5.40 -2.04
C VAL A 41 -6.83 -4.83 -3.26
N ALA A 42 -6.85 -3.50 -3.44
CA ALA A 42 -7.45 -2.86 -4.59
C ALA A 42 -6.76 -3.25 -5.91
N LEU A 43 -5.44 -3.43 -5.91
CA LEU A 43 -4.69 -3.94 -7.06
C LEU A 43 -4.97 -5.42 -7.33
N TYR A 44 -5.24 -6.23 -6.30
CA TYR A 44 -5.72 -7.60 -6.49
C TYR A 44 -7.14 -7.63 -7.09
N VAL A 45 -8.00 -6.68 -6.73
CA VAL A 45 -9.35 -6.54 -7.31
C VAL A 45 -9.28 -6.26 -8.82
N ASP A 46 -8.43 -5.30 -9.22
CA ASP A 46 -8.18 -4.94 -10.63
C ASP A 46 -6.68 -4.60 -10.82
N HIS A 47 -5.91 -5.52 -11.40
CA HIS A 47 -4.47 -5.30 -11.68
C HIS A 47 -4.23 -4.69 -13.08
N SER A 48 -5.19 -3.92 -13.59
CA SER A 48 -4.99 -3.15 -14.82
C SER A 48 -4.12 -1.90 -14.57
N PRO A 49 -3.32 -1.46 -15.56
CA PRO A 49 -2.51 -0.25 -15.43
C PRO A 49 -3.33 1.00 -15.10
N LYS A 50 -4.58 1.07 -15.57
CA LYS A 50 -5.51 2.17 -15.26
C LYS A 50 -5.85 2.20 -13.77
N ASN A 51 -6.13 1.04 -13.16
CA ASN A 51 -6.38 0.98 -11.72
C ASN A 51 -5.12 1.30 -10.92
N ALA A 52 -3.96 0.78 -11.33
CA ALA A 52 -2.70 1.07 -10.65
C ALA A 52 -2.37 2.57 -10.64
N LEU A 53 -2.57 3.26 -11.77
CA LEU A 53 -2.43 4.70 -11.88
C LEU A 53 -3.37 5.44 -10.91
N VAL A 54 -4.67 5.15 -10.99
CA VAL A 54 -5.69 5.87 -10.20
C VAL A 54 -5.55 5.58 -8.72
N ALA A 55 -5.45 4.31 -8.33
CA ALA A 55 -5.31 3.91 -6.94
C ALA A 55 -3.99 4.39 -6.33
N GLY A 56 -2.89 4.34 -7.09
CA GLY A 56 -1.58 4.86 -6.67
C GLY A 56 -1.60 6.37 -6.45
N ILE A 57 -2.19 7.15 -7.36
CA ILE A 57 -2.34 8.60 -7.21
C ILE A 57 -3.21 8.93 -6.01
N LEU A 58 -4.37 8.29 -5.85
CA LEU A 58 -5.27 8.55 -4.73
C LEU A 58 -4.62 8.20 -3.39
N ALA A 59 -3.96 7.04 -3.30
CA ALA A 59 -3.23 6.64 -2.11
C ALA A 59 -2.07 7.60 -1.81
N GLY A 60 -1.37 8.08 -2.84
CA GLY A 60 -0.31 9.07 -2.72
C GLY A 60 -0.80 10.40 -2.16
N ILE A 61 -1.89 10.94 -2.73
CA ILE A 61 -2.55 12.16 -2.25
C ILE A 61 -2.98 11.99 -0.80
N PHE A 62 -3.71 10.93 -0.49
CA PHE A 62 -4.26 10.71 0.86
C PHE A 62 -3.18 10.52 1.91
N SER A 63 -2.15 9.72 1.61
CA SER A 63 -1.00 9.57 2.51
C SER A 63 -0.22 10.89 2.68
N ALA A 64 -0.05 11.67 1.61
CA ALA A 64 0.60 12.97 1.67
C ALA A 64 -0.17 13.98 2.51
N LEU A 65 -1.51 13.95 2.49
CA LEU A 65 -2.35 14.84 3.30
C LEU A 65 -2.31 14.51 4.80
N THR A 66 -2.07 13.24 5.16
CA THR A 66 -2.14 12.77 6.55
C THR A 66 -0.79 12.52 7.20
N THR A 67 0.32 12.65 6.46
CA THR A 67 1.66 12.38 6.97
C THR A 67 2.16 13.52 7.87
N GLY A 68 2.79 13.15 8.98
CA GLY A 68 3.54 14.07 9.84
C GLY A 68 5.05 14.00 9.62
N PHE A 69 5.52 13.15 8.71
CA PHE A 69 6.95 12.95 8.46
C PHE A 69 7.54 14.13 7.66
N PRO A 70 8.70 14.69 8.04
CA PRO A 70 9.37 15.74 7.27
C PRO A 70 9.65 15.31 5.83
N GLY A 71 9.23 16.10 4.83
CA GLY A 71 9.33 15.71 3.41
C GLY A 71 8.38 14.58 2.98
N GLY A 72 7.52 14.10 3.89
CA GLY A 72 6.61 12.98 3.68
C GLY A 72 5.56 13.23 2.59
N GLN A 73 5.20 14.48 2.31
CA GLN A 73 4.22 14.81 1.26
C GLN A 73 4.71 14.39 -0.12
N ILE A 74 5.96 14.77 -0.46
CA ILE A 74 6.59 14.40 -1.73
C ILE A 74 6.93 12.90 -1.72
N ALA A 75 7.48 12.41 -0.61
CA ALA A 75 7.85 11.01 -0.48
C ALA A 75 6.67 10.05 -0.68
N ASN A 76 5.51 10.35 -0.10
CA ASN A 76 4.30 9.53 -0.26
C ASN A 76 3.75 9.57 -1.69
N MET A 77 3.82 10.72 -2.37
CA MET A 77 3.38 10.81 -3.76
C MET A 77 4.22 9.91 -4.67
N CYS A 78 5.55 9.97 -4.53
CA CYS A 78 6.47 9.13 -5.30
C CYS A 78 6.34 7.66 -4.94
N ASP A 79 6.32 7.34 -3.64
CA ASP A 79 6.16 5.98 -3.13
C ASP A 79 4.90 5.33 -3.67
N LYS A 80 3.70 5.89 -3.42
CA LYS A 80 2.46 5.21 -3.79
C LYS A 80 2.29 5.06 -5.30
N PHE A 81 2.82 6.01 -6.07
CA PHE A 81 2.88 5.86 -7.52
C PHE A 81 3.76 4.68 -7.92
N VAL A 82 5.03 4.66 -7.49
CA VAL A 82 5.99 3.59 -7.86
C VAL A 82 5.52 2.24 -7.36
N THR A 83 5.14 2.17 -6.09
CA THR A 83 4.70 0.95 -5.42
C THR A 83 3.47 0.35 -6.08
N ALA A 84 2.49 1.16 -6.52
CA ALA A 84 1.31 0.63 -7.20
C ALA A 84 1.67 -0.12 -8.50
N PHE A 85 2.59 0.42 -9.30
CA PHE A 85 3.04 -0.22 -10.53
C PHE A 85 3.92 -1.45 -10.27
N VAL A 86 4.79 -1.39 -9.26
CA VAL A 86 5.60 -2.54 -8.84
C VAL A 86 4.71 -3.68 -8.38
N VAL A 87 3.77 -3.42 -7.48
CA VAL A 87 2.84 -4.42 -6.94
C VAL A 87 1.93 -4.97 -8.03
N MET A 88 1.39 -4.12 -8.91
CA MET A 88 0.65 -4.59 -10.09
C MET A 88 1.48 -5.59 -10.93
N THR A 89 2.76 -5.30 -11.12
CA THR A 89 3.67 -6.16 -11.89
C THR A 89 3.93 -7.47 -11.14
N MET A 90 4.16 -7.42 -9.82
CA MET A 90 4.32 -8.61 -8.98
C MET A 90 3.08 -9.51 -9.03
N ILE A 91 1.88 -8.94 -8.97
CA ILE A 91 0.62 -9.70 -9.09
C ILE A 91 0.56 -10.45 -10.42
N LYS A 92 0.97 -9.82 -11.52
CA LYS A 92 1.02 -10.47 -12.85
C LYS A 92 2.08 -11.56 -12.92
N VAL A 93 3.27 -11.34 -12.38
CA VAL A 93 4.34 -12.34 -12.34
C VAL A 93 3.94 -13.55 -11.50
N PHE A 94 3.22 -13.32 -10.40
CA PHE A 94 2.77 -14.37 -9.49
C PHE A 94 1.39 -14.94 -9.83
N SER A 95 0.84 -14.67 -11.02
CA SER A 95 -0.49 -15.15 -11.41
C SER A 95 -0.61 -16.68 -11.45
N ASN A 96 0.51 -17.37 -11.68
CA ASN A 96 0.58 -18.83 -11.79
C ASN A 96 0.85 -19.54 -10.44
N PHE A 97 1.08 -18.78 -9.38
CA PHE A 97 1.35 -19.33 -8.04
C PHE A 97 0.05 -19.47 -7.24
N ASN A 98 0.14 -20.13 -6.08
CA ASN A 98 -0.97 -20.17 -5.13
C ASN A 98 -1.39 -18.74 -4.75
N SER A 99 -2.68 -18.42 -4.88
CA SER A 99 -3.20 -17.06 -4.64
C SER A 99 -2.89 -16.54 -3.24
N ASN A 100 -2.92 -17.39 -2.21
CA ASN A 100 -2.59 -17.00 -0.85
C ASN A 100 -1.11 -16.65 -0.71
N LEU A 101 -0.24 -17.47 -1.31
CA LEU A 101 1.20 -17.25 -1.27
C LEU A 101 1.59 -15.99 -2.05
N SER A 102 0.97 -15.78 -3.22
CA SER A 102 1.12 -14.57 -4.02
C SER A 102 0.83 -13.32 -3.19
N VAL A 103 -0.28 -13.30 -2.44
CA VAL A 103 -0.67 -12.17 -1.58
C VAL A 103 0.35 -11.93 -0.47
N LEU A 104 0.81 -12.98 0.22
CA LEU A 104 1.79 -12.86 1.30
C LEU A 104 3.13 -12.28 0.81
N ILE A 105 3.66 -12.83 -0.29
CA ILE A 105 4.93 -12.37 -0.87
C ILE A 105 4.79 -10.93 -1.38
N THR A 106 3.70 -10.65 -2.09
CA THR A 106 3.46 -9.32 -2.66
C THR A 106 3.28 -8.27 -1.58
N ALA A 107 2.57 -8.58 -0.49
CA ALA A 107 2.38 -7.66 0.61
C ALA A 107 3.68 -7.37 1.36
N PHE A 108 4.49 -8.40 1.64
CA PHE A 108 5.76 -8.22 2.34
C PHE A 108 6.75 -7.43 1.49
N VAL A 109 7.07 -7.94 0.29
CA VAL A 109 8.07 -7.34 -0.60
C VAL A 109 7.60 -5.98 -1.10
N GLY A 110 6.31 -5.83 -1.43
CA GLY A 110 5.73 -4.55 -1.82
C GLY A 110 5.83 -3.51 -0.71
N THR A 111 5.63 -3.88 0.55
CA THR A 111 5.79 -2.95 1.68
C THR A 111 7.25 -2.57 1.91
N VAL A 112 8.18 -3.51 1.76
CA VAL A 112 9.63 -3.21 1.84
C VAL A 112 10.02 -2.24 0.73
N ILE A 113 9.63 -2.49 -0.52
CA ILE A 113 9.91 -1.60 -1.65
C ILE A 113 9.30 -0.21 -1.39
N SER A 114 8.06 -0.15 -0.92
CA SER A 114 7.38 1.09 -0.56
C SER A 114 8.17 1.89 0.49
N GLY A 115 8.60 1.23 1.56
CA GLY A 115 9.41 1.86 2.61
C GLY A 115 10.77 2.36 2.08
N VAL A 116 11.42 1.60 1.19
CA VAL A 116 12.67 2.01 0.57
C VAL A 116 12.47 3.24 -0.32
N VAL A 117 11.46 3.23 -1.20
CA VAL A 117 11.16 4.37 -2.08
C VAL A 117 10.79 5.61 -1.26
N PHE A 118 9.95 5.44 -0.23
CA PHE A 118 9.58 6.52 0.68
C PHE A 118 10.82 7.13 1.35
N LEU A 119 11.66 6.31 1.99
CA LEU A 119 12.83 6.80 2.73
C LEU A 119 13.88 7.43 1.80
N GLN A 120 14.10 6.86 0.61
CA GLN A 120 15.02 7.45 -0.38
C GLN A 120 14.50 8.79 -0.89
N THR A 121 13.21 8.90 -1.19
CA THR A 121 12.63 10.17 -1.64
C THR A 121 12.68 11.22 -0.53
N ALA A 122 12.36 10.84 0.71
CA ALA A 122 12.43 11.74 1.85
C ALA A 122 13.87 12.20 2.12
N LEU A 123 14.85 11.31 1.96
CA LEU A 123 16.28 11.65 2.07
C LEU A 123 16.69 12.71 1.05
N LEU A 124 16.26 12.58 -0.21
CA LEU A 124 16.56 13.55 -1.26
C LEU A 124 15.90 14.92 -1.01
N VAL A 125 14.70 14.92 -0.44
CA VAL A 125 13.94 16.15 -0.16
C VAL A 125 14.47 16.89 1.07
N VAL A 126 14.80 16.17 2.15
CA VAL A 126 15.16 16.75 3.45
C VAL A 126 16.68 16.90 3.62
N GLY A 127 17.49 16.09 2.93
CA GLY A 127 18.96 16.15 2.94
C GLY A 127 19.62 15.62 4.22
N ASN A 128 18.97 15.73 5.38
CA ASN A 128 19.55 15.42 6.71
C ASN A 128 19.17 14.04 7.28
N LEU A 129 18.57 13.17 6.46
CA LEU A 129 18.20 11.80 6.82
C LEU A 129 19.30 10.70 6.72
N PRO A 130 20.56 10.91 6.24
CA PRO A 130 21.47 9.77 5.95
C PRO A 130 21.76 8.88 7.15
N VAL A 131 21.96 9.48 8.33
CA VAL A 131 22.25 8.75 9.58
C VAL A 131 21.02 8.03 10.11
N ALA A 132 19.82 8.54 9.82
CA ALA A 132 18.56 7.98 10.28
C ALA A 132 18.00 6.87 9.37
N PHE A 133 18.48 6.72 8.13
CA PHE A 133 17.95 5.74 7.18
C PHE A 133 18.02 4.29 7.68
N PRO A 134 19.18 3.76 8.14
CA PRO A 134 19.26 2.38 8.60
C PRO A 134 18.38 2.13 9.83
N VAL A 135 18.26 3.13 10.71
CA VAL A 135 17.42 3.07 11.90
C VAL A 135 15.95 3.02 11.51
N LEU A 136 15.47 3.92 10.65
CA LEU A 136 14.08 3.95 10.21
C LEU A 136 13.70 2.70 9.39
N PHE A 137 14.63 2.19 8.58
CA PHE A 137 14.41 0.96 7.82
C PHE A 137 14.21 -0.25 8.74
N THR A 138 15.11 -0.45 9.71
CA THR A 138 15.06 -1.60 10.62
C THR A 138 13.94 -1.49 11.65
N THR A 139 13.67 -0.31 12.18
CA THR A 139 12.69 -0.08 13.26
C THR A 139 11.28 0.21 12.78
N VAL A 140 11.10 0.65 11.52
CA VAL A 140 9.78 0.98 10.98
C VAL A 140 9.42 0.15 9.76
N VAL A 141 10.27 0.11 8.73
CA VAL A 141 9.92 -0.58 7.46
C VAL A 141 9.75 -2.09 7.67
N ILE A 142 10.68 -2.75 8.36
CA ILE A 142 10.60 -4.20 8.57
C ILE A 142 9.38 -4.58 9.44
N PRO A 143 9.13 -3.95 10.62
CA PRO A 143 7.92 -4.20 11.39
C PRO A 143 6.64 -3.87 10.61
N ALA A 144 6.60 -2.76 9.87
CA ALA A 144 5.46 -2.38 9.05
C ALA A 144 5.19 -3.42 7.95
N ALA A 145 6.23 -3.97 7.32
CA ALA A 145 6.08 -5.02 6.31
C ALA A 145 5.44 -6.30 6.90
N LEU A 146 5.81 -6.70 8.12
CA LEU A 146 5.19 -7.83 8.79
C LEU A 146 3.72 -7.57 9.10
N ILE A 147 3.41 -6.41 9.70
CA ILE A 147 2.03 -6.02 10.05
C ILE A 147 1.16 -5.90 8.80
N ASN A 148 1.66 -5.21 7.76
CA ASN A 148 0.94 -5.02 6.50
C ASN A 148 0.73 -6.33 5.75
N THR A 149 1.65 -7.30 5.86
CA THR A 149 1.45 -8.63 5.28
C THR A 149 0.23 -9.31 5.90
N ILE A 150 0.13 -9.29 7.22
CA ILE A 150 -1.01 -9.88 7.94
C ILE A 150 -2.29 -9.13 7.60
N ALA A 151 -2.27 -7.79 7.67
CA ALA A 151 -3.43 -6.95 7.39
C ALA A 151 -3.93 -7.14 5.95
N THR A 152 -3.03 -7.10 4.96
CA THR A 152 -3.35 -7.30 3.54
C THR A 152 -3.94 -8.68 3.31
N PHE A 153 -3.38 -9.72 3.92
CA PHE A 153 -3.87 -11.09 3.77
C PHE A 153 -5.29 -11.26 4.33
N ILE A 154 -5.55 -10.76 5.53
CA ILE A 154 -6.89 -10.79 6.14
C ILE A 154 -7.89 -10.03 5.27
N CYS A 155 -7.55 -8.80 4.86
CA CYS A 155 -8.44 -7.97 4.05
C CYS A 155 -8.70 -8.59 2.68
N TYR A 156 -7.69 -9.17 2.05
CA TYR A 156 -7.83 -9.93 0.80
C TYR A 156 -8.84 -11.07 0.96
N LYS A 157 -8.72 -11.88 2.02
CA LYS A 157 -9.65 -12.98 2.29
C LYS A 157 -11.09 -12.50 2.47
N VAL A 158 -11.29 -11.43 3.24
CA VAL A 158 -12.62 -10.84 3.48
C VAL A 158 -13.22 -10.35 2.16
N VAL A 159 -12.50 -9.49 1.44
CA VAL A 159 -12.99 -8.87 0.20
C VAL A 159 -13.33 -9.92 -0.86
N PHE A 160 -12.46 -10.90 -1.09
CA PHE A 160 -12.71 -11.93 -2.10
C PHE A 160 -13.78 -12.95 -1.69
N SER A 161 -13.91 -13.23 -0.39
CA SER A 161 -15.02 -14.06 0.11
C SER A 161 -16.37 -13.38 -0.12
N THR A 162 -16.49 -12.09 0.25
CA THR A 162 -17.72 -11.31 0.05
C THR A 162 -18.03 -11.13 -1.44
N ARG A 163 -17.02 -10.85 -2.28
CA ARG A 163 -17.20 -10.71 -3.73
C ARG A 163 -17.81 -11.96 -4.34
N ASN A 164 -17.32 -13.14 -3.94
CA ASN A 164 -17.81 -14.43 -4.43
C ASN A 164 -19.27 -14.70 -4.00
N MET A 165 -19.68 -14.25 -2.81
CA MET A 165 -21.07 -14.36 -2.36
C MET A 165 -22.00 -13.49 -3.21
N VAL A 166 -21.62 -12.24 -3.48
CA VAL A 166 -22.43 -11.32 -4.28
C VAL A 166 -22.58 -11.83 -5.72
N THR A 167 -21.53 -12.39 -6.31
CA THR A 167 -21.61 -12.94 -7.68
C THR A 167 -22.29 -14.29 -7.79
N ARG A 168 -22.48 -15.03 -6.69
CA ARG A 168 -23.20 -16.31 -6.68
C ARG A 168 -24.73 -16.15 -6.56
N ASN A 169 -25.18 -14.97 -6.12
CA ASN A 169 -26.60 -14.66 -5.92
C ASN A 169 -27.23 -13.84 -7.06
N VAL A 170 -26.53 -13.75 -8.21
CA VAL A 170 -26.98 -13.12 -9.47
C VAL A 170 -26.79 -14.14 -10.58
#